data_AF-A0A239D2B3-F1
#
_entry.id   AF-A0A239D2B3-F1
#
_cell.length_a   1.000
_cell.length_b   1.000
_cell.length_c   1.000
_cell.angle_alpha   90.00
_cell.angle_beta   90.00
_cell.angle_gamma   90.00
#
_symmetry.space_group_name_H-M   'P 1'
#
loop_
_entity.id
_entity.type
_entity.pdbx_description
1 polymer ?
#
loop_
_entity_poly.entity_id
_entity_poly.type
_entity_poly.pdbx_seq_one_letter_code
_entity_poly.pdbx_strand_id
1 'polypeptide(L)'
;MAHDDGIVALDVYHLWVAGSKLLPGVADQFRAARDELTRSAGYDEVFRRSPSIGGTFHGPAHAGWTRFREAMIDALNDSETNMTAAADALCLAARELENTDVMNGRSIEDFTGDGSGGQY
;
A
#
# COMPACT_ATOMS: atom_id res chain seq x y z
N MET A 1 -24.31 -30.57 -13.97
CA MET A 1 -23.45 -30.22 -12.82
C MET A 1 -22.62 -29.05 -13.29
N ALA A 2 -23.16 -27.83 -13.12
CA ALA A 2 -22.52 -26.60 -13.60
C ALA A 2 -21.37 -26.29 -12.65
N HIS A 3 -20.14 -26.46 -13.12
CA HIS A 3 -18.94 -26.26 -12.33
C HIS A 3 -18.72 -24.76 -12.15
N ASP A 4 -18.56 -24.35 -10.90
CA ASP A 4 -17.82 -23.24 -10.27
C ASP A 4 -17.26 -22.01 -11.03
N ASP A 5 -17.67 -21.73 -12.27
CA ASP A 5 -17.05 -20.69 -13.09
C ASP A 5 -17.36 -19.26 -12.61
N GLY A 6 -18.49 -19.06 -11.93
CA GLY A 6 -18.88 -17.76 -11.38
C GLY A 6 -18.07 -17.33 -10.16
N ILE A 7 -17.48 -18.28 -9.43
CA ILE A 7 -16.65 -18.00 -8.26
C ILE A 7 -15.26 -17.52 -8.70
N VAL A 8 -14.68 -18.15 -9.73
CA VAL A 8 -13.35 -17.78 -10.27
C VAL A 8 -13.34 -16.35 -10.83
N ALA A 9 -14.34 -15.98 -11.64
CA ALA A 9 -14.42 -14.63 -12.20
C ALA A 9 -14.61 -13.54 -11.12
N LEU A 10 -15.38 -13.83 -10.08
CA LEU A 10 -15.57 -12.94 -8.93
C LEU A 10 -14.26 -12.78 -8.13
N ASP A 11 -13.50 -13.87 -7.96
CA ASP A 11 -12.22 -13.86 -7.28
C ASP A 11 -11.16 -13.07 -8.06
N VAL A 12 -11.10 -13.21 -9.38
CA VAL A 12 -10.21 -12.40 -10.25
C VAL A 12 -10.52 -10.91 -10.12
N TYR A 13 -11.80 -10.54 -10.17
CA TYR A 13 -12.22 -9.14 -9.98
C TYR A 13 -11.81 -8.61 -8.60
N HIS A 14 -12.01 -9.38 -7.53
CA HIS A 14 -11.61 -8.96 -6.19
C HIS A 14 -10.11 -8.81 -6.03
N LEU A 15 -9.30 -9.71 -6.62
CA LEU A 15 -7.84 -9.59 -6.65
C LEU A 15 -7.40 -8.31 -7.35
N TRP A 16 -7.98 -8.03 -8.52
CA TRP A 16 -7.69 -6.81 -9.26
C TRP A 16 -8.10 -5.55 -8.50
N VAL A 17 -9.28 -5.52 -7.85
CA VAL A 17 -9.72 -4.38 -7.04
C VAL A 17 -8.80 -4.18 -5.83
N ALA A 18 -8.41 -5.25 -5.16
CA ALA A 18 -7.49 -5.19 -4.03
C ALA A 18 -6.13 -4.60 -4.44
N GLY A 19 -5.57 -5.07 -5.56
CA GLY A 19 -4.30 -4.57 -6.09
C GLY A 19 -4.38 -3.15 -6.66
N SER A 20 -5.38 -2.84 -7.48
CA SER A 20 -5.44 -1.57 -8.21
C SER A 20 -5.98 -0.39 -7.40
N LYS A 21 -6.77 -0.65 -6.34
CA LYS A 21 -7.48 0.40 -5.60
C LYS A 21 -7.22 0.39 -4.10
N LEU A 22 -7.27 -0.78 -3.45
CA LEU A 22 -7.26 -0.84 -1.99
C LEU A 22 -5.84 -0.71 -1.41
N LEU A 23 -4.91 -1.58 -1.84
CA LEU A 23 -3.54 -1.58 -1.32
C LEU A 23 -2.77 -0.28 -1.60
N PRO A 24 -2.90 0.37 -2.78
CA PRO A 24 -2.30 1.68 -3.00
C PRO A 24 -2.78 2.74 -2.00
N GLY A 25 -4.08 2.75 -1.67
CA GLY A 25 -4.64 3.67 -0.67
C GLY A 25 -4.12 3.42 0.75
N VAL A 26 -3.71 2.19 1.07
CA VAL A 26 -3.03 1.87 2.34
C VAL A 26 -1.56 2.29 2.28
N ALA A 27 -0.86 2.03 1.16
CA ALA A 27 0.51 2.48 0.95
C ALA A 27 0.65 4.00 1.09
N ASP A 28 -0.30 4.77 0.54
CA ASP A 28 -0.34 6.22 0.65
C ASP A 28 -0.44 6.72 2.10
N GLN A 29 -1.13 5.99 2.97
CA GLN A 29 -1.20 6.34 4.40
C GLN A 29 0.14 6.16 5.10
N PHE A 30 0.88 5.09 4.78
CA PHE A 30 2.24 4.88 5.30
C PHE A 30 3.19 5.97 4.80
N ARG A 31 3.10 6.32 3.51
CA ARG A 31 3.87 7.42 2.92
C ARG A 31 3.59 8.74 3.64
N ALA A 32 2.32 9.09 3.82
CA ALA A 32 1.93 10.33 4.49
C ALA A 32 2.47 10.39 5.94
N ALA A 33 2.36 9.28 6.69
CA ALA A 33 2.91 9.19 8.04
C ALA A 33 4.44 9.34 8.07
N ARG A 34 5.15 8.71 7.12
CA ARG A 34 6.60 8.83 6.97
C ARG A 34 7.01 10.27 6.69
N ASP A 35 6.28 10.96 5.83
CA ASP A 35 6.58 12.33 5.44
C ASP A 35 6.36 13.31 6.61
N GLU A 36 5.31 13.11 7.42
CA GLU A 36 5.11 13.85 8.68
C GLU A 36 6.29 13.66 9.64
N LEU A 37 6.71 12.40 9.81
CA LEU A 37 7.77 12.06 10.74
C LEU A 37 9.14 12.60 10.27
N THR A 38 9.40 12.57 8.97
CA THR A 38 10.58 13.21 8.35
C THR A 38 10.58 14.72 8.62
N ARG A 39 9.44 15.39 8.43
CA ARG A 39 9.30 16.82 8.71
C ARG A 39 9.53 17.18 10.17
N SER A 40 9.31 16.25 11.10
CA SER A 40 9.54 16.49 12.52
C SER A 40 11.01 16.80 12.88
N ALA A 41 11.98 16.49 12.01
CA ALA A 41 13.37 16.90 12.16
C ALA A 41 13.56 18.42 12.24
N GLY A 42 12.65 19.20 11.64
CA GLY A 42 12.65 20.65 11.78
C GLY A 42 12.40 21.15 13.21
N TYR A 43 11.94 20.28 14.12
CA TYR A 43 11.66 20.64 15.52
C TYR A 43 12.75 20.21 16.50
N ASP A 44 13.92 19.76 16.04
CA ASP A 44 15.00 19.28 16.93
C ASP A 44 15.50 20.37 17.92
N GLU A 45 15.25 21.65 17.63
CA GLU A 45 15.47 22.79 18.54
C GLU A 45 14.70 22.69 19.87
N VAL A 46 13.59 21.94 19.96
CA VAL A 46 12.89 21.72 21.25
C VAL A 46 13.74 20.93 22.25
N PHE A 47 14.71 20.17 21.73
CA PHE A 47 15.69 19.47 22.56
C PHE A 47 16.92 20.32 22.86
N ARG A 48 17.00 21.57 22.40
CA ARG A 48 18.15 22.43 22.65
C ARG A 48 18.31 22.66 24.13
N ARG A 49 19.51 22.44 24.64
CA ARG A 49 19.87 22.70 26.03
C ARG A 49 20.29 24.16 26.19
N SER A 50 19.99 24.75 27.35
CA SER A 50 20.54 26.07 27.70
C SER A 50 22.07 26.03 27.73
N PRO A 51 22.79 26.95 27.05
CA PRO A 51 24.25 27.01 27.08
C PRO A 51 24.81 27.12 28.51
N SER A 52 24.06 27.71 29.45
CA SER A 52 24.47 27.89 30.84
C SER A 52 24.60 26.60 31.65
N ILE A 53 24.00 25.49 31.19
CA ILE A 53 24.01 24.19 31.88
C ILE A 53 25.25 23.36 31.47
N GLY A 54 25.94 23.75 30.39
CA GLY A 54 27.08 23.01 29.83
C GLY A 54 26.70 21.65 29.22
N GLY A 55 27.68 21.01 28.57
CA GLY A 55 27.52 19.71 27.89
C GLY A 55 27.22 19.82 26.39
N THR A 56 26.53 18.82 25.84
CA THR A 56 26.14 18.76 24.43
C THR A 56 25.07 19.81 24.08
N PHE A 57 25.02 20.19 22.80
CA PHE A 57 24.08 21.19 22.28
C PHE A 57 22.61 20.80 22.53
N HIS A 58 22.26 19.53 22.36
CA HIS A 58 20.95 18.99 22.71
C HIS A 58 20.97 18.26 24.07
N GLY A 59 19.80 18.20 24.70
CA GLY A 59 19.56 17.39 25.89
C GLY A 59 19.65 15.88 25.61
N PRO A 60 19.77 15.05 26.66
CA PRO A 60 20.04 13.61 26.54
C PRO A 60 18.92 12.83 25.82
N ALA A 61 17.69 13.35 25.83
CA ALA A 61 16.56 12.74 25.13
C ALA A 61 16.67 12.82 23.60
N HIS A 62 17.44 13.77 23.06
CA HIS A 62 17.55 14.00 21.61
C HIS A 62 18.04 12.76 20.87
N ALA A 63 19.13 12.13 21.33
CA ALA A 63 19.68 10.96 20.66
C ALA A 63 18.69 9.77 20.63
N GLY A 64 17.92 9.58 21.70
CA GLY A 64 16.87 8.56 21.76
C GLY A 64 15.72 8.88 20.81
N TRP A 65 15.29 10.13 20.77
CA TRP A 65 14.27 10.62 19.84
C TRP A 65 14.69 10.45 18.38
N THR A 66 15.90 10.86 18.01
CA THR A 66 16.43 10.70 16.65
C THR A 66 16.42 9.24 16.20
N ARG A 67 16.91 8.32 17.05
CA ARG A 67 16.92 6.88 16.73
C ARG A 67 15.52 6.29 16.59
N PHE A 68 14.62 6.67 17.49
CA PHE A 68 13.22 6.23 17.42
C PHE A 68 12.57 6.72 16.13
N ARG A 69 12.76 8.00 15.79
CA ARG A 69 12.26 8.62 14.57
C ARG A 69 12.78 7.88 13.33
N GLU A 70 14.08 7.64 13.24
CA GLU A 70 14.70 6.92 12.11
C GLU A 70 14.12 5.51 11.95
N ALA A 71 14.07 4.72 13.04
CA ALA A 71 13.51 3.37 13.00
C ALA A 71 12.03 3.34 12.58
N MET A 72 11.24 4.34 12.99
CA MET A 72 9.86 4.47 12.58
C MET A 72 9.73 4.87 11.10
N ILE A 73 10.58 5.77 10.60
CA ILE A 73 10.64 6.12 9.17
C ILE A 73 10.93 4.88 8.32
N ASP A 74 11.91 4.07 8.73
CA ASP A 74 12.28 2.84 8.04
C ASP A 74 11.10 1.85 8.01
N ALA A 75 10.48 1.59 9.15
CA ALA A 75 9.33 0.68 9.23
C ALA A 75 8.13 1.13 8.37
N LEU A 76 7.87 2.44 8.31
CA LEU A 76 6.81 3.01 7.45
C LEU A 76 7.17 2.87 5.97
N ASN A 77 8.43 3.09 5.60
CA ASN A 77 8.91 2.93 4.24
C ASN A 77 8.84 1.47 3.76
N ASP A 78 9.24 0.53 4.61
CA ASP A 78 9.14 -0.90 4.33
C ASP A 78 7.67 -1.33 4.18
N SER A 79 6.79 -0.80 5.02
CA SER A 79 5.35 -1.07 4.93
C SER A 79 4.74 -0.54 3.64
N GLU A 80 5.06 0.70 3.24
CA GLU A 80 4.66 1.28 1.95
C GLU A 80 5.12 0.41 0.78
N THR A 81 6.39 0.01 0.79
CA THR A 81 7.01 -0.79 -0.27
C THR A 81 6.36 -2.16 -0.38
N ASN A 82 6.12 -2.82 0.74
CA ASN A 82 5.47 -4.13 0.79
C ASN A 82 4.03 -4.08 0.28
N MET A 83 3.26 -3.03 0.64
CA MET A 83 1.89 -2.87 0.14
C MET A 83 1.86 -2.61 -1.36
N THR A 84 2.81 -1.83 -1.89
CA THR A 84 2.93 -1.58 -3.33
C THR A 84 3.33 -2.86 -4.08
N ALA A 85 4.30 -3.62 -3.58
CA ALA A 85 4.70 -4.89 -4.19
C ALA A 85 3.56 -5.93 -4.16
N ALA A 86 2.80 -5.99 -3.06
CA ALA A 86 1.61 -6.83 -2.97
C ALA A 86 0.52 -6.38 -3.95
N ALA A 87 0.32 -5.07 -4.13
CA ALA A 87 -0.62 -4.52 -5.10
C ALA A 87 -0.29 -4.97 -6.53
N ASP A 88 0.99 -4.87 -6.91
CA ASP A 88 1.47 -5.31 -8.22
C ASP A 88 1.30 -6.82 -8.40
N ALA A 89 1.64 -7.60 -7.38
CA ALA A 89 1.49 -9.06 -7.40
C ALA A 89 0.03 -9.50 -7.58
N LEU A 90 -0.92 -8.84 -6.90
CA LEU A 90 -2.34 -9.14 -7.05
C LEU A 90 -2.86 -8.77 -8.44
N CYS A 91 -2.43 -7.63 -8.98
CA CYS A 91 -2.77 -7.24 -10.35
C CYS A 91 -2.22 -8.23 -11.38
N LEU A 92 -0.98 -8.72 -11.18
CA LEU A 92 -0.38 -9.74 -12.04
C LEU A 92 -1.12 -11.07 -11.93
N ALA A 93 -1.45 -11.51 -10.71
CA ALA A 93 -2.19 -12.74 -10.49
C ALA A 93 -3.59 -12.70 -11.15
N ALA A 94 -4.29 -11.57 -11.05
CA ALA A 94 -5.58 -11.38 -11.71
C ALA A 94 -5.45 -11.50 -13.24
N ARG A 95 -4.42 -10.89 -13.85
CA ARG A 95 -4.16 -11.00 -15.30
C ARG A 95 -3.80 -12.42 -15.74
N GLU A 96 -3.02 -13.14 -14.93
CA GLU A 96 -2.61 -14.51 -15.28
C GLU A 96 -3.80 -15.48 -15.19
N LEU A 97 -4.67 -15.30 -14.19
CA LEU A 97 -5.91 -16.06 -14.07
C LEU A 97 -6.85 -15.74 -15.24
N GLU A 98 -7.00 -14.47 -15.61
CA GLU A 98 -7.77 -14.07 -16.79
C GLU A 98 -7.22 -14.70 -18.07
N ASN A 99 -5.91 -14.66 -18.31
CA ASN A 99 -5.31 -15.28 -19.50
C ASN A 99 -5.52 -16.80 -19.53
N THR A 100 -5.45 -17.44 -18.36
CA THR A 100 -5.75 -18.87 -18.22
C THR A 100 -7.21 -19.14 -18.56
N ASP A 101 -8.13 -18.30 -18.08
CA ASP A 101 -9.55 -18.39 -18.39
C ASP A 101 -9.86 -18.10 -19.86
N VAL A 102 -9.16 -17.16 -20.52
CA VAL A 102 -9.29 -16.86 -21.95
C VAL A 102 -8.79 -18.03 -22.80
N MET A 103 -7.65 -18.62 -22.44
CA MET A 103 -7.15 -19.84 -23.08
C MET A 103 -8.08 -21.04 -22.86
N ASN A 104 -8.89 -21.01 -21.79
CA ASN A 104 -9.97 -21.95 -21.50
C ASN A 104 -11.37 -21.50 -22.03
N GLY A 105 -11.50 -20.28 -22.59
CA GLY A 105 -12.70 -19.79 -23.30
C GLY A 105 -13.49 -18.60 -22.72
N ARG A 106 -13.00 -17.79 -21.77
CA ARG A 106 -13.73 -16.60 -21.26
C ARG A 106 -12.83 -15.37 -20.99
N SER A 107 -13.20 -14.21 -21.52
CA SER A 107 -12.49 -12.92 -21.33
C SER A 107 -13.27 -11.98 -20.39
N ILE A 108 -12.55 -11.16 -19.61
CA ILE A 108 -13.12 -10.15 -18.68
C ILE A 108 -14.03 -9.13 -19.38
N GLU A 109 -13.88 -8.95 -20.70
CA GLU A 109 -14.70 -8.05 -21.51
C GLU A 109 -16.19 -8.40 -21.47
N ASP A 110 -16.55 -9.68 -21.29
CA ASP A 110 -17.95 -10.14 -21.17
C ASP A 110 -18.66 -9.58 -19.93
N PHE A 111 -17.93 -9.21 -18.88
CA PHE A 111 -18.53 -8.68 -17.64
C PHE A 111 -18.69 -7.15 -17.64
N THR A 112 -18.08 -6.45 -18.59
CA THR A 112 -18.20 -4.98 -18.72
C THR A 112 -19.21 -4.55 -19.79
N GLY A 113 -19.80 -5.51 -20.52
CA GLY A 113 -20.44 -5.28 -21.82
C GLY A 113 -21.96 -5.40 -21.95
N ASP A 114 -22.75 -5.94 -20.99
CA ASP A 114 -24.21 -6.01 -21.20
C ASP A 114 -25.05 -5.69 -19.97
N GLY A 115 -25.27 -4.39 -19.82
CA GLY A 115 -26.44 -3.82 -19.18
C GLY A 115 -27.33 -3.13 -20.20
N SER A 116 -27.72 -3.75 -21.32
CA SER A 116 -28.87 -3.30 -22.12
C SER A 116 -29.24 -4.22 -23.31
N GLY A 117 -30.36 -4.93 -23.15
CA GLY A 117 -31.21 -5.42 -24.26
C GLY A 117 -31.10 -6.92 -24.50
N GLY A 118 -32.05 -7.76 -24.10
CA GLY A 118 -33.46 -7.68 -24.48
C GLY A 118 -33.80 -8.88 -25.38
N GLN A 119 -34.64 -9.77 -24.86
CA GLN A 119 -35.53 -10.73 -25.54
C GLN A 119 -35.00 -11.46 -26.80
N TYR A 120 -34.83 -12.78 -26.74
CA TYR A 120 -35.78 -13.83 -27.17
C TYR A 120 -35.21 -15.22 -26.87
#